data_AF-A0A034W8L6-F1
#
_entry.id   AF-A0A034W8L6-F1
#
_cell.length_a   1.000
_cell.length_b   1.000
_cell.length_c   1.000
_cell.angle_alpha   90.00
_cell.angle_beta   90.00
_cell.angle_gamma   90.00
#
_symmetry.space_group_name_H-M   'P 1'
#
loop_
_entity.id
_entity.type
_entity.pdbx_description
1 polymer ?
#
loop_
_entity_poly.entity_id
_entity_poly.type
_entity_poly.pdbx_seq_one_letter_code
_entity_poly.pdbx_strand_id
1 'polypeptide(L)'
;SRAALRRFAEVAAANSSACSQNQLSEDKEMGICLQNAGVVAGDARDVEGAERFHPLAPIHLIPVDTSEWYPLYLFYKRDKNLQCCSRSAISFHYIKPKEFYVLEYFLYELRPFGVGNVAHTLPAKANMSALMKKWQHELSNNIFKDED
;
A
#
# COMPACT_ATOMS: atom_id res chain seq x y z
N SER A 1 10.33 7.84 -0.71
CA SER A 1 11.70 8.20 -0.27
C SER A 1 12.40 9.00 -1.36
N ARG A 2 13.09 10.11 -1.04
CA ARG A 2 13.83 10.88 -2.06
C ARG A 2 14.94 10.06 -2.73
N ALA A 3 15.57 9.15 -1.99
CA ALA A 3 16.64 8.29 -2.52
C ALA A 3 16.11 7.26 -3.54
N ALA A 4 14.92 6.68 -3.29
CA ALA A 4 14.28 5.76 -4.24
C ALA A 4 13.92 6.48 -5.55
N LEU A 5 13.33 7.68 -5.45
CA LEU A 5 13.00 8.50 -6.63
C LEU A 5 14.25 8.85 -7.44
N ARG A 6 15.34 9.22 -6.75
CA ARG A 6 16.63 9.49 -7.40
C ARG A 6 17.16 8.27 -8.15
N ARG A 7 17.13 7.09 -7.54
CA ARG A 7 17.53 5.83 -8.19
C ARG A 7 16.66 5.51 -9.41
N PHE A 8 15.35 5.69 -9.29
CA PHE A 8 14.44 5.51 -10.42
C PHE A 8 14.81 6.43 -11.59
N ALA A 9 15.01 7.72 -11.32
CA ALA A 9 15.36 8.69 -12.36
C ALA A 9 16.73 8.40 -13.01
N GLU A 10 17.74 8.04 -12.21
CA GLU A 10 19.11 7.84 -12.69
C GLU A 10 19.35 6.47 -13.34
N VAL A 11 18.65 5.41 -12.90
CA VAL A 11 18.92 4.03 -13.32
C VAL A 11 17.84 3.46 -14.24
N ALA A 12 16.57 3.71 -13.93
CA ALA A 12 15.45 3.08 -14.64
C ALA A 12 14.91 3.97 -15.77
N ALA A 13 14.57 5.23 -15.48
CA ALA A 13 13.95 6.14 -16.45
C ALA A 13 14.88 6.48 -17.64
N ALA A 14 16.19 6.48 -17.42
CA ALA A 14 17.19 6.76 -18.45
C ALA A 14 17.61 5.52 -19.26
N ASN A 15 17.15 4.33 -18.90
CA ASN A 15 17.56 3.06 -19.52
C ASN A 15 16.34 2.20 -19.88
N SER A 16 16.00 2.15 -21.16
CA SER A 16 14.87 1.36 -21.68
C SER A 16 14.98 -0.15 -21.43
N SER A 17 16.19 -0.67 -21.19
CA SER A 17 16.37 -2.07 -20.79
C SER A 17 16.09 -2.33 -19.31
N ALA A 18 16.22 -1.32 -18.45
CA ALA A 18 15.88 -1.40 -17.04
C ALA A 18 14.40 -1.09 -16.78
N CYS A 19 13.78 -0.28 -17.64
CA CYS A 19 12.37 0.08 -17.58
C CYS A 19 11.78 0.13 -18.99
N SER A 20 11.24 -1.00 -19.45
CA SER A 20 10.56 -1.11 -20.73
C SER A 20 9.06 -0.87 -20.57
N GLN A 21 8.48 -0.04 -21.43
CA GLN A 21 7.03 0.16 -21.49
C GLN A 21 6.38 -1.08 -22.13
N ASN A 22 5.82 -1.96 -21.30
CA ASN A 22 5.37 -3.30 -21.65
C ASN A 22 3.84 -3.42 -21.60
N GLN A 23 3.07 -2.37 -21.93
CA GLN A 23 1.60 -2.37 -21.92
C GLN A 23 0.96 -2.95 -20.63
N LEU A 24 1.71 -3.02 -19.52
CA LEU A 24 1.18 -3.45 -18.23
C LEU A 24 0.49 -2.24 -17.57
N SER A 25 -0.14 -2.47 -16.42
CA SER A 25 -0.62 -1.35 -15.61
C SER A 25 0.57 -0.49 -15.13
N GLU A 26 0.40 0.83 -15.15
CA GLU A 26 1.46 1.79 -14.84
C GLU A 26 2.12 1.53 -13.48
N ASP A 27 1.34 1.19 -12.47
CA ASP A 27 1.80 0.85 -11.12
C ASP A 27 2.64 -0.43 -11.07
N LYS A 28 2.28 -1.45 -11.85
CA LYS A 28 3.04 -2.70 -12.00
C LYS A 28 4.36 -2.44 -12.70
N GLU A 29 4.36 -1.66 -13.78
CA GLU A 29 5.59 -1.26 -14.48
C GLU A 29 6.50 -0.45 -13.56
N MET A 30 5.96 0.54 -12.86
CA MET A 30 6.69 1.33 -11.88
C MET A 30 7.32 0.46 -10.78
N GLY A 31 6.61 -0.55 -10.28
CA GLY A 31 7.14 -1.53 -9.33
C GLY A 31 8.34 -2.31 -9.87
N ILE A 32 8.24 -2.83 -11.10
CA ILE A 32 9.33 -3.55 -11.79
C ILE A 32 10.53 -2.63 -12.00
N CYS A 33 10.31 -1.42 -12.49
CA CYS A 33 11.39 -0.46 -12.75
C CYS A 33 12.12 -0.04 -11.47
N LEU A 34 11.39 0.14 -10.36
CA LEU A 34 11.98 0.40 -9.05
C LEU A 34 12.82 -0.79 -8.56
N GLN A 35 12.32 -2.02 -8.74
CA GLN A 35 13.06 -3.22 -8.39
C GLN A 35 14.35 -3.35 -9.21
N ASN A 36 14.30 -3.11 -10.52
CA ASN A 36 15.47 -3.11 -11.41
C ASN A 36 16.47 -2.01 -11.06
N ALA A 37 16.02 -0.87 -10.51
CA ALA A 37 16.88 0.18 -9.96
C ALA A 37 17.47 -0.16 -8.57
N GLY A 38 17.22 -1.37 -8.05
CA GLY A 38 17.67 -1.83 -6.75
C GLY A 38 16.93 -1.17 -5.57
N VAL A 39 15.71 -0.67 -5.79
CA VAL A 39 14.86 -0.15 -4.72
C VAL A 39 14.15 -1.32 -4.05
N VAL A 40 14.24 -1.39 -2.72
CA VAL A 40 13.58 -2.42 -1.91
C VAL A 40 12.16 -1.97 -1.58
N ALA A 41 11.16 -2.79 -1.92
CA ALA A 41 9.77 -2.58 -1.52
C ALA A 41 9.61 -2.82 -0.02
N GLY A 42 8.95 -1.90 0.68
CA GLY A 42 8.74 -2.00 2.13
C GLY A 42 7.35 -2.51 2.50
N ASP A 43 7.21 -3.05 3.71
CA ASP A 43 5.91 -3.39 4.29
C ASP A 43 5.17 -2.11 4.71
N ALA A 44 4.05 -1.86 4.04
CA ALA A 44 3.20 -0.68 4.27
C ALA A 44 2.03 -0.96 5.22
N ARG A 45 1.89 -2.17 5.76
CA ARG A 45 0.82 -2.50 6.72
C ARG A 45 1.04 -1.82 8.07
N ASP A 46 0.00 -1.77 8.88
CA ASP A 46 0.11 -1.29 10.26
C ASP A 46 0.74 -2.34 11.21
N VAL A 47 0.77 -2.03 12.50
CA VAL A 47 1.35 -2.90 13.54
C VAL A 47 0.57 -4.21 13.74
N GLU A 48 -0.69 -4.24 13.31
CA GLU A 48 -1.57 -5.41 13.35
C GLU A 48 -1.51 -6.21 12.03
N GLY A 49 -0.75 -5.74 11.05
CA GLY A 49 -0.62 -6.37 9.74
C GLY A 49 -1.80 -6.08 8.80
N ALA A 50 -2.58 -5.02 9.05
CA ALA A 50 -3.66 -4.59 8.18
C ALA A 50 -3.17 -3.57 7.14
N GLU A 51 -3.75 -3.63 5.93
CA GLU A 51 -3.39 -2.75 4.81
C GLU A 51 -3.77 -1.29 5.10
N ARG A 52 -2.92 -0.36 4.66
CA ARG A 52 -3.13 1.09 4.79
C ARG A 52 -3.34 1.81 3.46
N PHE A 53 -2.85 1.25 2.36
CA PHE A 53 -3.00 1.82 1.02
C PHE A 53 -3.85 0.87 0.18
N HIS A 54 -5.09 1.27 -0.08
CA HIS A 54 -6.06 0.41 -0.74
C HIS A 54 -6.24 0.80 -2.21
N PRO A 55 -6.09 -0.15 -3.15
CA PRO A 55 -6.31 0.12 -4.57
C PRO A 55 -7.81 0.04 -4.96
N LEU A 56 -8.70 0.03 -3.97
CA LEU A 56 -10.14 -0.08 -4.12
C LEU A 56 -10.84 0.92 -3.20
N ALA A 57 -12.06 1.31 -3.58
CA ALA A 57 -12.92 2.11 -2.72
C ALA A 57 -13.43 1.26 -1.52
N PRO A 58 -13.74 1.87 -0.36
CA PRO A 58 -14.21 1.14 0.82
C PRO A 58 -15.40 0.21 0.55
N ILE A 59 -16.31 0.60 -0.35
CA ILE A 59 -17.49 -0.19 -0.72
C ILE A 59 -17.15 -1.55 -1.34
N HIS A 60 -15.95 -1.72 -1.87
CA HIS A 60 -15.47 -2.98 -2.45
C HIS A 60 -14.66 -3.81 -1.45
N LEU A 61 -14.38 -3.29 -0.25
CA LEU A 61 -13.58 -3.94 0.79
C LEU A 61 -14.38 -4.29 2.03
N ILE A 62 -15.45 -3.55 2.31
CA ILE A 62 -16.27 -3.64 3.53
C ILE A 62 -17.69 -4.08 3.18
N PRO A 63 -18.26 -5.08 3.89
CA PRO A 63 -17.63 -5.92 4.91
C PRO A 63 -16.80 -7.06 4.33
N VAL A 64 -16.94 -7.33 3.03
CA VAL A 64 -16.27 -8.41 2.30
C VAL A 64 -15.68 -7.83 1.03
N ASP A 65 -14.49 -8.30 0.68
CA ASP A 65 -13.84 -7.94 -0.57
C ASP A 65 -14.60 -8.52 -1.78
N THR A 66 -14.99 -7.64 -2.70
CA THR A 66 -15.72 -8.00 -3.91
C THR A 66 -14.83 -8.01 -5.16
N SER A 67 -13.51 -7.84 -5.01
CA SER A 67 -12.55 -7.81 -6.12
C SER A 67 -12.03 -9.20 -6.46
N GLU A 68 -12.06 -9.53 -7.75
CA GLU A 68 -11.52 -10.78 -8.28
C GLU A 68 -10.00 -10.73 -8.43
N TRP A 69 -9.44 -9.56 -8.76
CA TRP A 69 -8.02 -9.41 -9.05
C TRP A 69 -7.20 -9.05 -7.81
N TYR A 70 -7.75 -8.28 -6.87
CA TYR A 70 -6.96 -7.73 -5.76
C TYR A 70 -6.25 -8.80 -4.90
N PRO A 71 -6.89 -9.93 -4.54
CA PRO A 71 -6.20 -11.01 -3.83
C PRO A 71 -4.99 -11.60 -4.56
N LEU A 72 -4.99 -11.61 -5.89
CA LEU A 72 -3.91 -12.18 -6.72
C LEU A 72 -2.62 -11.35 -6.64
N TYR A 73 -2.75 -10.03 -6.48
CA TYR A 73 -1.63 -9.09 -6.49
C TYR A 73 -1.06 -8.75 -5.11
N LEU A 74 -1.60 -9.32 -4.04
CA LEU A 74 -1.09 -9.08 -2.69
C LEU A 74 0.26 -9.77 -2.46
N PHE A 75 1.17 -9.10 -1.76
CA PHE A 75 2.40 -9.72 -1.26
C PHE A 75 2.16 -10.50 0.03
N TYR A 76 1.27 -9.99 0.89
CA TYR A 76 0.93 -10.60 2.15
C TYR A 76 -0.45 -11.25 2.10
N LYS A 77 -0.58 -12.45 2.67
CA LYS A 77 -1.87 -13.09 2.88
C LYS A 77 -2.75 -12.19 3.74
N ARG A 78 -3.96 -11.91 3.26
CA ARG A 78 -5.02 -11.32 4.08
C ARG A 78 -5.67 -12.39 4.94
N ASP A 79 -5.78 -12.09 6.24
CA ASP A 79 -6.65 -12.87 7.12
C ASP A 79 -8.10 -12.52 6.80
N LYS A 80 -8.94 -13.54 6.61
CA LYS A 80 -10.38 -13.36 6.42
C LYS A 80 -11.08 -12.88 7.70
N ASN A 81 -10.43 -13.05 8.85
CA ASN A 81 -10.97 -12.69 10.17
C ASN A 81 -10.57 -11.28 10.62
N LEU A 82 -9.57 -10.65 10.00
CA LEU A 82 -9.27 -9.24 10.27
C LEU A 82 -10.29 -8.36 9.54
N GLN A 83 -10.73 -7.29 10.21
CA GLN A 83 -11.44 -6.20 9.55
C GLN A 83 -10.57 -5.74 8.36
N CYS A 84 -11.19 -5.54 7.18
CA CYS A 84 -10.50 -5.40 5.89
C CYS A 84 -9.33 -4.40 5.84
N CYS A 85 -9.30 -3.47 6.78
CA CYS A 85 -8.68 -2.19 6.61
C CYS A 85 -8.11 -1.72 7.95
N SER A 86 -6.89 -1.19 7.90
CA SER A 86 -6.24 -0.62 9.08
C SER A 86 -7.11 0.47 9.70
N ARG A 87 -7.13 0.54 11.04
CA ARG A 87 -7.68 1.71 11.76
C ARG A 87 -6.93 3.00 11.47
N SER A 88 -5.74 2.87 10.88
CA SER A 88 -4.87 3.95 10.40
C SER A 88 -4.71 3.92 8.88
N ALA A 89 -5.76 3.51 8.14
CA ALA A 89 -5.78 3.55 6.69
C ALA A 89 -5.44 4.96 6.16
N ILE A 90 -4.67 5.01 5.08
CA ILE A 90 -4.07 6.24 4.52
C ILE A 90 -4.77 6.64 3.22
N SER A 91 -5.05 5.69 2.32
CA SER A 91 -5.64 6.02 1.03
C SER A 91 -6.54 4.91 0.50
N PHE A 92 -7.54 5.32 -0.29
CA PHE A 92 -8.41 4.45 -1.07
C PHE A 92 -8.44 4.96 -2.52
N HIS A 93 -8.41 4.04 -3.48
CA HIS A 93 -8.52 4.37 -4.91
C HIS A 93 -10.00 4.38 -5.35
N TYR A 94 -10.27 4.92 -6.54
CA TYR A 94 -11.61 4.98 -7.16
C TYR A 94 -12.68 5.76 -6.37
N ILE A 95 -12.25 6.68 -5.49
CA ILE A 95 -13.16 7.58 -4.78
C ILE A 95 -13.63 8.68 -5.73
N LYS A 96 -14.96 8.86 -5.84
CA LYS A 96 -15.58 9.91 -6.65
C LYS A 96 -15.41 11.27 -5.98
N PRO A 97 -15.38 12.38 -6.75
CA PRO A 97 -15.26 13.73 -6.18
C PRO A 97 -16.26 14.05 -5.06
N LYS A 98 -17.51 13.56 -5.16
CA LYS A 98 -18.53 13.78 -4.12
C LYS A 98 -18.27 12.98 -2.84
N GLU A 99 -17.64 11.81 -2.95
CA GLU A 99 -17.32 10.95 -1.81
C GLU A 99 -16.17 11.53 -0.97
N PHE A 100 -15.29 12.34 -1.57
CA PHE A 100 -14.26 13.06 -0.81
C PHE A 100 -14.87 14.02 0.23
N TYR A 101 -15.96 14.72 -0.08
CA TYR A 101 -16.65 15.57 0.91
C TYR A 101 -17.28 14.76 2.04
N VAL A 102 -17.75 13.54 1.75
CA VAL A 102 -18.27 12.62 2.77
C VAL A 102 -17.14 12.15 3.68
N LEU A 103 -15.98 11.77 3.10
CA LEU A 103 -14.78 11.42 3.86
C LEU A 103 -14.28 12.59 4.70
N GLU A 104 -14.25 13.80 4.15
CA GLU A 104 -13.86 15.02 4.87
C GLU A 104 -14.77 15.26 6.07
N TYR A 105 -16.09 15.14 5.88
CA TYR A 105 -17.04 15.25 6.99
C TYR A 105 -16.76 14.20 8.07
N PHE A 106 -16.57 12.94 7.71
CA PHE A 106 -16.34 11.87 8.71
C PHE A 106 -14.98 11.97 9.41
N LEU A 107 -13.93 12.41 8.71
CA LEU A 107 -12.58 12.46 9.25
C LEU A 107 -12.30 13.74 10.04
N TYR A 108 -12.79 14.88 9.55
CA TYR A 108 -12.38 16.19 10.06
C TYR A 108 -13.50 16.95 10.75
N GLU A 109 -14.77 16.75 10.41
CA GLU A 109 -15.89 17.53 10.96
C GLU A 109 -16.67 16.78 12.04
N LEU A 110 -16.97 15.50 11.81
CA LEU A 110 -17.77 14.70 12.72
C LEU A 110 -17.01 14.49 14.04
N ARG A 111 -17.67 14.78 15.16
CA ARG A 111 -17.18 14.50 16.51
C ARG A 111 -18.16 13.59 17.23
N PRO A 112 -17.85 12.29 17.34
CA PRO A 112 -18.70 11.35 18.09
C PRO A 112 -18.81 11.80 19.54
N PHE A 113 -20.04 11.87 20.05
CA PHE A 113 -20.28 12.23 21.44
C PHE A 113 -19.58 11.23 22.38
N GLY A 114 -18.85 11.75 23.36
CA GLY A 114 -18.14 10.94 24.36
C GLY A 114 -16.80 10.34 23.91
N VAL A 115 -16.36 10.57 22.67
CA VAL A 115 -15.04 10.15 22.18
C VAL A 115 -14.11 11.37 22.16
N GLY A 116 -13.10 11.38 23.03
CA GLY A 116 -12.07 12.41 23.04
C GLY A 116 -11.15 12.32 21.82
N ASN A 117 -10.56 13.44 21.41
CA ASN A 117 -9.52 13.44 20.37
C ASN A 117 -8.31 12.64 20.87
N VAL A 118 -8.03 11.49 20.25
CA VAL A 118 -6.84 10.69 20.56
C VAL A 118 -5.66 11.31 19.84
N ALA A 119 -4.72 11.87 20.60
CA ALA A 119 -3.45 12.29 20.04
C ALA A 119 -2.65 11.04 19.63
N HIS A 120 -2.50 10.81 18.33
CA HIS A 120 -1.63 9.75 17.83
C HIS A 120 -0.17 10.19 17.97
N THR A 121 0.58 9.48 18.81
CA THR A 121 2.04 9.65 18.89
C THR A 121 2.69 8.89 17.74
N LEU A 122 3.64 9.55 17.05
CA LEU A 122 4.45 8.85 16.06
C LEU A 122 5.23 7.72 16.73
N PRO A 123 5.33 6.54 16.10
CA PRO A 123 6.18 5.49 16.61
C PRO A 123 7.65 5.93 16.60
N ALA A 124 8.46 5.26 17.42
CA ALA A 124 9.91 5.48 17.42
C ALA A 124 10.49 5.27 16.01
N LYS A 125 11.51 6.06 15.68
CA LYS A 125 12.19 5.95 14.38
C LYS A 125 12.75 4.54 14.20
N ALA A 126 12.29 3.85 13.17
CA ALA A 126 12.73 2.49 12.89
C ALA A 126 14.18 2.44 12.38
N ASN A 127 14.86 1.33 12.64
CA ASN A 127 16.17 1.06 12.09
C ASN A 127 16.05 0.64 10.62
N MET A 128 16.25 1.61 9.73
CA MET A 128 16.07 1.41 8.29
C MET A 128 17.04 0.38 7.68
N SER A 129 18.27 0.24 8.20
CA SER A 129 19.21 -0.76 7.65
C SER A 129 18.75 -2.18 7.97
N ALA A 130 18.24 -2.39 9.19
CA ALA A 130 17.64 -3.67 9.58
C ALA A 130 16.37 -3.98 8.77
N LEU A 131 15.48 -2.99 8.59
CA LEU A 131 14.26 -3.14 7.80
C LEU A 131 14.57 -3.43 6.32
N MET A 132 15.50 -2.71 5.70
CA MET A 132 15.90 -2.97 4.33
C MET A 132 16.47 -4.38 4.16
N LYS A 133 17.32 -4.83 5.11
CA LYS A 133 17.85 -6.19 5.09
C LYS A 133 16.75 -7.24 5.23
N LYS A 134 15.74 -6.98 6.08
CA LYS A 134 14.56 -7.83 6.21
C LYS A 134 13.80 -7.90 4.88
N TRP A 135 13.34 -6.76 4.37
CA TRP A 135 12.48 -6.66 3.19
C TRP A 135 13.14 -7.18 1.91
N GLN A 136 14.46 -7.07 1.79
CA GLN A 136 15.21 -7.60 0.64
C GLN A 136 15.15 -9.13 0.55
N HIS A 137 14.94 -9.84 1.65
CA HIS A 137 14.92 -11.30 1.71
C HIS A 137 13.54 -11.85 2.13
N GLU A 138 12.54 -10.98 2.27
CA GLU A 138 11.20 -11.38 2.66
C GLU A 138 10.51 -12.06 1.46
N LEU A 139 9.87 -13.20 1.72
CA LEU A 139 9.12 -13.94 0.73
C LEU A 139 7.63 -13.67 0.91
N SER A 140 6.92 -13.64 -0.21
CA SER A 140 5.45 -13.58 -0.21
C SER A 140 4.90 -14.76 0.57
N ASN A 141 3.93 -14.51 1.44
CA ASN A 141 3.11 -15.56 2.04
C ASN A 141 1.70 -15.61 1.44
N ASN A 142 1.46 -14.82 0.39
CA ASN A 142 0.20 -14.87 -0.36
C ASN A 142 0.17 -16.12 -1.26
N ILE A 143 -0.68 -17.08 -0.90
CA ILE A 143 -0.86 -18.36 -1.61
C ILE A 143 -1.50 -18.21 -2.99
N PHE A 144 -2.15 -17.06 -3.27
CA PHE A 144 -2.75 -16.77 -4.58
C PHE A 144 -1.73 -16.23 -5.59
N LYS A 145 -0.51 -15.92 -5.16
CA LYS A 145 0.52 -15.30 -6.01
C LYS A 145 1.28 -16.32 -6.87
N ASP A 146 1.22 -17.61 -6.52
CA ASP A 146 1.97 -18.67 -7.20
C ASP A 146 1.19 -19.30 -8.39
N GLU A 147 0.08 -18.70 -8.84
CA GLU A 147 -0.75 -19.20 -9.94
C GLU A 147 -0.49 -18.54 -11.31
N ASP A 148 0.49 -17.62 -11.42
CA ASP A 148 0.90 -16.93 -12.67
C ASP A 148 2.28 -17.35 -13.19
#